data_AF-A0A356I9X7-F1
#
_entry.id   AF-A0A356I9X7-F1
#
_cell.length_a   1.000
_cell.length_b   1.000
_cell.length_c   1.000
_cell.angle_alpha   90.00
_cell.angle_beta   90.00
_cell.angle_gamma   90.00
#
_symmetry.space_group_name_H-M   'P 1'
#
loop_
_entity.id
_entity.type
_entity.pdbx_description
1 polymer ?
#
loop_
_entity_poly.entity_id
_entity_poly.type
_entity_poly.pdbx_seq_one_letter_code
_entity_poly.pdbx_strand_id
1 'polypeptide(L)' 'SINVVDKDIADFDALAAKGVKLFAQMVPGDSPKDFMPLLDKVR' A
#
# COMPACT_ATOMS: atom_id res chain seq x y z
N SER A 1 8.53 7.03 -4.76
CA SER A 1 8.47 5.65 -5.30
C SER A 1 8.56 4.68 -4.14
N ILE A 2 7.70 3.67 -4.11
CA ILE A 2 7.69 2.63 -3.07
C ILE A 2 8.15 1.36 -3.76
N ASN A 3 9.21 0.74 -3.24
CA ASN A 3 9.68 -0.56 -3.70
C ASN A 3 9.20 -1.60 -2.69
N VAL A 4 8.76 -2.75 -3.18
CA VAL A 4 8.25 -3.85 -2.37
C VAL A 4 8.88 -5.15 -2.85
N VAL A 5 9.04 -6.10 -1.94
CA VAL A 5 9.32 -7.50 -2.27
C VAL A 5 8.08 -8.35 -2.00
N ASP A 6 8.06 -9.61 -2.47
CA ASP A 6 6.91 -10.51 -2.34
C ASP A 6 6.37 -10.64 -0.92
N LYS A 7 7.28 -10.62 0.07
CA LYS A 7 6.89 -10.66 1.48
C LYS A 7 6.09 -9.41 1.90
N ASP A 8 6.50 -8.23 1.44
CA ASP A 8 5.80 -6.99 1.75
C ASP A 8 4.38 -7.02 1.17
N ILE A 9 4.23 -7.53 -0.06
CA ILE A 9 2.93 -7.68 -0.73
C ILE A 9 2.00 -8.54 0.14
N ALA A 10 2.48 -9.70 0.59
CA ALA A 10 1.69 -10.61 1.43
C ALA A 10 1.31 -9.99 2.79
N ASP A 11 2.22 -9.22 3.40
CA ASP A 11 1.95 -8.52 4.66
C ASP A 11 0.89 -7.42 4.46
N PHE A 12 0.94 -6.66 3.36
CA PHE A 12 -0.07 -5.65 3.03
C PHE A 12 -1.44 -6.27 2.76
N ASP A 13 -1.51 -7.41 2.07
CA ASP A 13 -2.76 -8.15 1.88
C ASP A 13 -3.37 -8.59 3.22
N ALA A 14 -2.54 -9.12 4.12
CA ALA A 14 -2.98 -9.56 5.44
C ALA A 14 -3.49 -8.39 6.31
N LEU A 15 -2.90 -7.20 6.17
CA LEU A 15 -3.36 -5.98 6.82
C LEU A 15 -4.69 -5.49 6.23
N ALA A 16 -4.79 -5.44 4.90
CA ALA A 16 -6.01 -5.06 4.20
C ALA A 16 -7.19 -6.00 4.55
N ALA A 17 -6.94 -7.31 4.62
CA ALA A 17 -7.93 -8.32 5.01
C ALA A 17 -8.47 -8.12 6.44
N LYS A 18 -7.71 -7.46 7.33
CA LYS A 18 -8.13 -7.07 8.68
C LYS A 18 -8.86 -5.73 8.73
N GLY A 19 -9.09 -5.09 7.59
CA GLY A 19 -9.75 -3.79 7.50
C GLY A 19 -8.83 -2.59 7.76
N VAL A 20 -7.51 -2.79 7.77
CA VAL A 20 -6.56 -1.68 7.89
C VAL A 20 -6.58 -0.86 6.60
N LYS A 21 -6.78 0.46 6.73
CA LYS A 21 -6.74 1.38 5.60
C LYS A 21 -5.29 1.79 5.34
N LEU A 22 -4.80 1.45 4.15
CA LEU A 22 -3.42 1.72 3.73
C LEU A 22 -3.43 2.87 2.71
N PHE A 23 -2.62 3.91 2.96
CA PHE A 23 -2.49 5.05 2.06
C PHE A 23 -1.02 5.28 1.69
N ALA A 24 -0.77 5.60 0.42
CA ALA A 24 0.51 6.13 -0.03
C ALA A 24 0.52 7.66 0.09
N GLN A 25 1.44 8.17 0.89
CA GLN A 25 1.67 9.60 1.07
C GLN A 25 3.16 9.85 1.37
N MET A 26 3.80 10.79 0.66
CA MET A 26 5.22 11.09 0.86
C MET A 26 5.43 12.18 1.91
N VAL A 27 4.57 13.21 1.91
CA VAL A 27 4.55 14.28 2.92
C VAL A 27 3.12 14.58 3.35
N PRO A 28 2.89 15.11 4.57
CA PRO A 28 1.53 15.40 5.07
C PRO A 28 0.69 16.34 4.19
N GLY A 29 1.34 17.18 3.38
CA GLY A 29 0.67 18.10 2.44
C GLY A 29 0.17 17.45 1.15
N ASP A 30 0.65 16.24 0.81
CA ASP A 30 0.16 15.51 -0.37
C ASP A 30 -1.23 14.96 -0.10
N SER A 31 -2.08 14.89 -1.12
CA SER A 31 -3.33 14.13 -1.00
C SER A 31 -3.03 12.63 -0.85
N PRO A 32 -3.47 11.97 0.23
CA PRO A 32 -3.26 10.54 0.41
C PRO A 32 -3.93 9.77 -0.73
N LYS A 33 -3.21 8.80 -1.29
CA LYS A 33 -3.71 7.90 -2.33
C LYS A 33 -3.96 6.53 -1.74
N ASP A 34 -5.03 5.86 -2.18
CA ASP A 34 -5.27 4.47 -1.77
C ASP A 34 -4.09 3.59 -2.20
N PHE A 35 -3.58 2.80 -1.28
CA PHE A 35 -2.35 2.04 -1.49
C PHE A 35 -2.58 0.75 -2.26
N MET A 36 -3.70 0.06 -2.04
CA MET A 36 -3.93 -1.27 -2.62
C MET A 36 -3.96 -1.25 -4.16
N PRO A 37 -4.62 -0.28 -4.84
CA PRO A 37 -4.60 -0.21 -6.30
C PRO A 37 -3.22 0.12 -6.89
N LEU A 38 -2.29 0.64 -6.09
CA LEU A 38 -0.90 0.85 -6.51
C LEU A 38 -0.10 -0.45 -6.44
N LEU A 39 -0.37 -1.28 -5.42
CA LEU A 39 0.25 -2.59 -5.22
C LEU A 39 -0.16 -3.59 -6.32
N ASP A 40 -1.40 -3.54 -6.78
CA ASP A 40 -1.91 -4.41 -7.86
C ASP A 40 -1.20 -4.21 -9.22
N LYS A 41 -0.44 -3.13 -9.40
CA LYS A 41 0.32 -2.89 -10.64
C LYS A 41 1.64 -3.66 -10.72
N VAL A 42 2.11 -4.16 -9.58
CA VAL A 42 3.40 -4.85 -9.45
C VAL A 42 3.25 -6.30 -9.01
N ARG A 43 2.02 -6.72 -8.72
CA ARG A 43 1.62 -8.13 -8.58
C ARG A 43 1.51 -8.77 -9.95
#